data_AF-A0A0S2W4Y8-F1
#
_entry.id   AF-A0A0S2W4Y8-F1
#
_cell.length_a   1.000
_cell.length_b   1.000
_cell.length_c   1.000
_cell.angle_alpha   90.00
_cell.angle_beta   90.00
_cell.angle_gamma   90.00
#
_symmetry.space_group_name_H-M   'P 1'
#
loop_
_entity.id
_entity.type
_entity.pdbx_description
1 polymer ?
#
loop_
_entity_poly.entity_id
_entity_poly.type
_entity_poly.pdbx_seq_one_letter_code
_entity_poly.pdbx_strand_id
1 'polypeptide(L)'
;MEKIKRMLRRLDNRLELVLTAIFRRTQRRHPYIQSDFEAYELRQKLEEKQRDINYLQFQLVKARADKTDLHLRRNELVKVFAQVLDRTDDQLRCSQALPVRPDQSGTGWEVVTQRCCLGGCDIGVYSFQSERDARRFAALLEAIEYRPSHNIACSACYTEYQKDCI
;
A
#
# COMPACT_ATOMS: atom_id res chain seq x y z
N MET A 1 -83.18 -48.42 11.25
CA MET A 1 -82.16 -48.15 10.22
C MET A 1 -81.76 -46.66 10.11
N GLU A 2 -82.72 -45.73 10.03
CA GLU A 2 -82.44 -44.30 9.77
C GLU A 2 -81.71 -43.54 10.89
N LYS A 3 -81.88 -43.97 12.15
CA LYS A 3 -81.22 -43.38 13.32
C LYS A 3 -79.72 -43.71 13.35
N ILE A 4 -79.34 -44.92 12.92
CA ILE A 4 -77.95 -45.40 12.85
C ILE A 4 -77.20 -44.67 11.73
N LYS A 5 -77.81 -44.51 10.55
CA LYS A 5 -77.23 -43.72 9.44
C LYS A 5 -76.99 -42.25 9.81
N ARG A 6 -77.86 -41.65 10.63
CA ARG A 6 -77.65 -40.28 11.15
C ARG A 6 -76.52 -40.22 12.17
N MET A 7 -76.33 -41.26 12.97
CA MET A 7 -75.27 -41.31 13.98
C MET A 7 -73.90 -41.51 13.33
N LEU A 8 -73.80 -42.39 12.33
CA LEU A 8 -72.58 -42.61 11.54
C LEU A 8 -72.13 -41.34 10.81
N ARG A 9 -73.06 -40.62 10.16
CA ARG A 9 -72.75 -39.32 9.51
C ARG A 9 -72.23 -38.25 10.48
N ARG A 10 -72.69 -38.26 11.73
CA ARG A 10 -72.18 -37.32 12.77
C ARG A 10 -70.78 -37.70 13.25
N LEU A 11 -70.47 -38.99 13.32
CA LEU A 11 -69.14 -39.46 13.68
C LEU A 11 -68.13 -39.14 12.58
N ASP A 12 -68.52 -39.34 11.32
CA ASP A 12 -67.69 -39.06 10.15
C ASP A 12 -67.36 -37.56 10.04
N ASN A 13 -68.36 -36.69 10.17
CA ASN A 13 -68.15 -35.24 10.20
C ASN A 13 -67.29 -34.77 11.39
N ARG A 14 -67.37 -35.46 12.54
CA ARG A 14 -66.51 -35.14 13.69
C ARG A 14 -65.07 -35.59 13.45
N LEU A 15 -64.87 -36.75 12.80
CA LEU A 15 -63.54 -37.24 12.43
C LEU A 15 -62.89 -36.31 11.40
N GLU A 16 -63.62 -35.91 10.36
CA GLU A 16 -63.20 -34.91 9.37
C GLU A 16 -62.77 -33.58 10.03
N LEU A 17 -63.55 -33.07 10.97
CA LEU A 17 -63.24 -31.83 11.70
C LEU A 17 -62.00 -31.96 12.60
N VAL A 18 -61.83 -33.11 13.26
CA VAL A 18 -60.66 -33.38 14.09
C VAL A 18 -59.42 -33.55 13.22
N LEU A 19 -59.52 -34.28 12.10
CA LEU A 19 -58.43 -34.46 11.15
C LEU A 19 -58.01 -33.14 10.52
N THR A 20 -58.95 -32.29 10.09
CA THR A 20 -58.63 -30.95 9.57
C THR A 20 -58.07 -30.02 10.65
N ALA A 21 -58.51 -30.11 11.90
CA ALA A 21 -57.93 -29.35 13.00
C ALA A 21 -56.49 -29.79 13.33
N ILE A 22 -56.22 -31.10 13.29
CA ILE A 22 -54.87 -31.66 13.44
C ILE A 22 -53.98 -31.22 12.28
N PHE A 23 -54.47 -31.33 11.04
CA PHE A 23 -53.73 -30.93 9.83
C PHE A 23 -53.42 -29.42 9.83
N ARG A 24 -54.36 -28.57 10.25
CA ARG A 24 -54.12 -27.12 10.40
C ARG A 24 -53.13 -26.81 11.52
N ARG A 25 -53.11 -27.60 12.60
CA ARG A 25 -52.14 -27.45 13.70
C ARG A 25 -50.73 -27.86 13.29
N THR A 26 -50.59 -28.93 12.49
CA THR A 26 -49.29 -29.35 11.95
C THR A 26 -48.80 -28.36 10.88
N GLN A 27 -49.67 -27.83 10.04
CA GLN A 27 -49.31 -26.84 9.02
C GLN A 27 -48.92 -25.47 9.61
N ARG A 28 -49.46 -25.08 10.78
CA ARG A 28 -49.02 -23.88 11.53
C ARG A 28 -47.72 -24.09 12.33
N ARG A 29 -47.22 -25.33 12.43
CA ARG A 29 -45.95 -25.68 13.08
C ARG A 29 -44.90 -26.06 12.04
N HIS A 30 -44.67 -25.21 11.05
CA HIS A 30 -43.54 -25.36 10.14
C HIS A 30 -42.47 -24.28 10.42
N PRO A 31 -41.71 -24.35 11.54
CA PRO A 31 -40.55 -23.50 11.79
C PRO A 31 -39.35 -23.79 10.86
N TYR A 32 -39.46 -24.84 10.03
CA TYR A 32 -38.38 -25.34 9.16
C TYR A 32 -37.90 -24.32 8.11
N ILE A 33 -38.79 -23.50 7.52
CA ILE A 33 -38.43 -22.59 6.42
C ILE A 33 -37.63 -21.37 6.92
N GLN A 34 -37.90 -20.91 8.16
CA GLN A 34 -37.22 -19.76 8.75
C GLN A 34 -35.81 -20.12 9.26
N SER A 35 -35.67 -21.33 9.82
CA SER A 35 -34.36 -21.89 10.24
C SER A 35 -33.40 -22.11 9.06
N ASP A 36 -33.91 -22.50 7.89
CA ASP A 36 -33.08 -22.74 6.70
C ASP A 36 -32.55 -21.44 6.07
N PHE A 37 -33.35 -20.37 6.13
CA PHE A 37 -32.95 -19.05 5.63
C PHE A 37 -31.89 -18.38 6.51
N GLU A 38 -32.07 -18.40 7.83
CA GLU A 38 -31.05 -17.90 8.77
C GLU A 38 -29.75 -18.70 8.67
N ALA A 39 -29.84 -20.03 8.55
CA ALA A 39 -28.67 -20.88 8.33
C ALA A 39 -27.98 -20.58 6.98
N TYR A 40 -28.73 -20.26 5.93
CA TYR A 40 -28.20 -19.84 4.65
C TYR A 40 -27.45 -18.51 4.74
N GLU A 41 -28.05 -17.49 5.37
CA GLU A 41 -27.38 -16.19 5.57
C GLU A 41 -26.10 -16.31 6.38
N LEU A 42 -26.12 -17.12 7.45
CA LEU A 42 -24.94 -17.36 8.28
C LEU A 42 -23.83 -18.06 7.48
N ARG A 43 -24.18 -19.02 6.62
CA ARG A 43 -23.21 -19.67 5.71
C ARG A 43 -22.59 -18.65 4.75
N GLN A 44 -23.40 -17.79 4.14
CA GLN A 44 -22.91 -16.76 3.22
C GLN A 44 -21.97 -15.77 3.94
N LYS A 45 -22.33 -15.32 5.15
CA LYS A 45 -21.48 -14.46 5.98
C LYS A 45 -20.18 -15.16 6.37
N LEU A 46 -20.22 -16.46 6.69
CA LEU A 46 -19.04 -17.24 7.01
C LEU A 46 -18.11 -17.35 5.80
N GLU A 47 -18.64 -17.60 4.61
CA GLU A 47 -17.87 -17.65 3.35
C GLU A 47 -17.24 -16.29 3.02
N GLU A 48 -17.97 -15.20 3.23
CA GLU A 48 -17.43 -13.84 3.10
C GLU A 48 -16.28 -13.60 4.08
N LYS A 49 -16.47 -13.92 5.36
CA LYS A 49 -15.40 -13.79 6.36
C LYS A 49 -14.22 -14.71 6.09
N GLN A 50 -14.44 -15.90 5.55
CA GLN A 50 -13.36 -16.77 5.14
C GLN A 50 -12.55 -16.16 3.98
N ARG A 51 -13.21 -15.50 3.02
CA ARG A 51 -12.51 -14.76 1.95
C ARG A 51 -11.73 -13.59 2.51
N ASP A 52 -12.30 -12.81 3.43
CA ASP A 52 -11.61 -11.71 4.11
C ASP A 52 -10.36 -12.20 4.85
N ILE A 53 -10.48 -13.30 5.61
CA ILE A 53 -9.36 -13.91 6.34
C ILE A 53 -8.25 -14.32 5.37
N ASN A 54 -8.59 -14.99 4.26
CA ASN A 54 -7.60 -15.42 3.27
C ASN A 54 -6.89 -14.21 2.64
N TYR A 55 -7.63 -13.15 2.32
CA TYR A 55 -7.06 -11.90 1.80
C TYR A 55 -6.09 -11.26 2.80
N LEU A 56 -6.50 -11.13 4.06
CA LEU A 56 -5.67 -10.54 5.12
C LEU A 56 -4.42 -11.38 5.41
N GLN A 57 -4.53 -12.70 5.38
CA GLN A 57 -3.39 -13.61 5.51
C GLN A 57 -2.39 -13.40 4.36
N PHE A 58 -2.87 -13.27 3.12
CA PHE A 58 -2.03 -12.96 1.98
C PHE A 58 -1.31 -11.60 2.14
N GLN A 59 -2.04 -10.54 2.52
CA GLN A 59 -1.45 -9.22 2.75
C GLN A 59 -0.40 -9.24 3.87
N LEU A 60 -0.64 -10.01 4.93
CA LEU A 60 0.31 -10.16 6.03
C LEU A 60 1.60 -10.84 5.59
N VAL A 61 1.50 -11.90 4.76
CA VAL A 61 2.68 -12.55 4.18
C VAL A 61 3.45 -11.59 3.30
N LYS A 62 2.77 -10.84 2.43
CA LYS A 62 3.40 -9.82 1.58
C LYS A 62 4.12 -8.75 2.42
N ALA A 63 3.44 -8.17 3.41
CA ALA A 63 4.03 -7.14 4.27
C ALA A 63 5.24 -7.64 5.07
N ARG A 64 5.23 -8.92 5.49
CA ARG A 64 6.39 -9.54 6.16
C ARG A 64 7.57 -9.73 5.21
N ALA A 65 7.31 -10.13 3.97
CA ALA A 65 8.32 -10.23 2.93
C ALA A 65 8.92 -8.85 2.63
N ASP A 66 8.08 -7.84 2.40
CA ASP A 66 8.50 -6.46 2.14
C ASP A 66 9.34 -5.90 3.30
N LYS A 67 8.93 -6.15 4.55
CA LYS A 67 9.72 -5.76 5.73
C LYS A 67 11.11 -6.41 5.73
N THR A 68 11.19 -7.68 5.37
CA THR A 68 12.46 -8.42 5.35
C THR A 68 13.37 -7.89 4.25
N ASP A 69 12.84 -7.65 3.05
CA ASP A 69 13.57 -7.02 1.93
C ASP A 69 14.11 -5.64 2.32
N LEU A 70 13.27 -4.77 2.87
CA LEU A 70 13.68 -3.44 3.32
C LEU A 70 14.78 -3.49 4.38
N HIS A 71 14.72 -4.45 5.31
CA HIS A 71 15.78 -4.65 6.30
C HIS A 71 17.11 -5.06 5.66
N LEU A 72 17.09 -5.95 4.67
CA LEU A 72 18.28 -6.37 3.93
C LEU A 72 18.90 -5.19 3.17
N ARG A 73 18.09 -4.48 2.37
CA ARG A 73 18.52 -3.31 1.61
C ARG A 73 19.11 -2.22 2.50
N ARG A 74 18.49 -1.94 3.66
CA ARG A 74 19.04 -1.01 4.65
C ARG A 74 20.41 -1.47 5.14
N ASN A 75 20.57 -2.74 5.49
CA ASN A 75 21.84 -3.25 5.99
C ASN A 75 22.95 -3.19 4.94
N GLU A 76 22.62 -3.38 3.66
CA GLU A 76 23.53 -3.20 2.54
C GLU A 76 23.95 -1.73 2.40
N LEU A 77 22.99 -0.80 2.43
CA LEU A 77 23.27 0.64 2.38
C LEU A 77 24.17 1.10 3.53
N VAL A 78 23.96 0.59 4.75
CA VAL A 78 24.83 0.90 5.90
C VAL A 78 26.28 0.47 5.63
N LYS A 79 26.49 -0.70 5.03
CA LYS A 79 27.85 -1.16 4.67
C LYS A 79 28.49 -0.26 3.61
N VAL A 80 27.73 0.09 2.57
CA VAL A 80 28.20 1.00 1.50
C VAL A 80 28.56 2.37 2.08
N PHE A 81 27.72 2.92 2.97
CA PHE A 81 27.98 4.22 3.60
C PHE A 81 29.22 4.18 4.49
N ALA A 82 29.39 3.14 5.30
CA ALA A 82 30.60 2.99 6.12
C ALA A 82 31.86 2.99 5.24
N GLN A 83 31.87 2.22 4.15
CA GLN A 83 32.99 2.19 3.20
C GLN A 83 33.32 3.56 2.60
N VAL A 84 32.30 4.37 2.28
CA VAL A 84 32.52 5.73 1.76
C VAL A 84 33.06 6.67 2.83
N LEU A 85 32.54 6.58 4.06
CA LEU A 85 32.95 7.45 5.16
C LEU A 85 34.40 7.19 5.61
N ASP A 86 34.85 5.94 5.49
CA ASP A 86 36.22 5.48 5.79
C ASP A 86 37.25 5.85 4.70
N ARG A 87 36.82 6.38 3.55
CA ARG A 87 37.74 6.80 2.48
C ARG A 87 38.65 7.94 2.96
N THR A 88 39.89 7.87 2.49
CA THR A 88 40.89 8.95 2.61
C THR A 88 40.54 10.13 1.72
N ASP A 89 41.13 11.31 1.99
CA ASP A 89 40.87 12.50 1.17
C ASP A 89 41.28 12.29 -0.30
N ASP A 90 42.38 11.58 -0.55
CA ASP A 90 42.83 11.27 -1.90
C ASP A 90 41.82 10.38 -2.63
N GLN A 91 41.30 9.35 -1.96
CA GLN A 91 40.25 8.48 -2.52
C GLN A 91 38.96 9.27 -2.80
N LEU A 92 38.61 10.24 -1.96
CA LEU A 92 37.45 11.12 -2.15
C LEU A 92 37.67 12.11 -3.31
N ARG A 93 38.91 12.57 -3.54
CA ARG A 93 39.25 13.44 -4.69
C ARG A 93 39.15 12.72 -6.04
N CYS A 94 39.33 11.40 -6.06
CA CYS A 94 39.18 10.60 -7.29
C CYS A 94 37.72 10.40 -7.74
N SER A 95 36.73 10.64 -6.88
CA SER A 95 35.30 10.57 -7.23
C SER A 95 34.92 11.78 -8.08
N GLN A 96 34.27 11.55 -9.24
CA GLN A 96 33.97 12.58 -10.24
C GLN A 96 32.47 12.78 -10.51
N ALA A 97 31.58 12.04 -9.85
CA ALA A 97 30.17 12.01 -10.24
C ALA A 97 29.44 13.36 -10.07
N LEU A 98 29.78 14.14 -9.04
CA LEU A 98 29.15 15.43 -8.76
C LEU A 98 30.20 16.53 -8.61
N PRO A 99 29.97 17.73 -9.18
CA PRO A 99 30.87 18.87 -9.01
C PRO A 99 30.96 19.28 -7.55
N VAL A 100 32.19 19.32 -7.02
CA VAL A 100 32.53 19.85 -5.70
C VAL A 100 33.47 21.03 -5.87
N ARG A 101 33.10 22.21 -5.35
CA ARG A 101 33.86 23.45 -5.52
C ARG A 101 33.73 24.37 -4.30
N PRO A 102 34.64 25.34 -4.10
CA PRO A 102 34.43 26.39 -3.11
C PRO A 102 33.13 27.14 -3.37
N ASP A 103 32.49 27.59 -2.29
CA ASP A 103 31.30 28.41 -2.38
C ASP A 103 31.62 29.82 -2.93
N GLN A 104 30.60 30.58 -3.29
CA GLN A 104 30.81 31.93 -3.83
C GLN A 104 31.52 32.87 -2.84
N SER A 105 31.38 32.63 -1.54
CA SER A 105 32.05 33.43 -0.51
C SER A 105 33.51 33.05 -0.28
N GLY A 106 33.93 31.88 -0.77
CA GLY A 106 35.24 31.27 -0.52
C GLY A 106 35.44 30.78 0.91
N THR A 107 34.43 30.82 1.77
CA THR A 107 34.49 30.40 3.17
C THR A 107 33.95 28.99 3.41
N GLY A 108 33.33 28.39 2.39
CA GLY A 108 32.79 27.05 2.42
C GLY A 108 32.96 26.30 1.11
N TRP A 109 32.26 25.17 1.02
CA TRP A 109 32.26 24.28 -0.13
C TRP A 109 30.84 23.97 -0.55
N GLU A 110 30.65 23.71 -1.83
CA GLU A 110 29.36 23.41 -2.43
C GLU A 110 29.43 22.12 -3.25
N VAL A 111 28.33 21.37 -3.23
CA VAL A 111 28.08 20.25 -4.14
C VAL A 111 26.86 20.56 -4.99
N VAL A 112 27.03 20.53 -6.31
CA VAL A 112 25.92 20.71 -7.25
C VAL A 112 25.34 19.36 -7.61
N THR A 113 24.11 19.11 -7.16
CA THR A 113 23.40 17.85 -7.42
C THR A 113 22.45 17.93 -8.61
N GLN A 114 22.05 19.13 -9.04
CA GLN A 114 21.09 19.31 -10.12
C GLN A 114 21.38 20.60 -10.88
N ARG A 115 21.15 20.57 -12.20
CA ARG A 115 21.27 21.73 -13.09
C ARG A 115 19.99 21.95 -13.87
N CYS A 116 19.72 23.21 -14.16
CA CYS A 116 18.62 23.66 -15.01
C CYS A 116 18.75 23.05 -16.41
N CYS A 117 17.68 22.44 -16.93
CA CYS A 117 17.65 21.91 -18.30
C CYS A 117 17.62 23.00 -19.38
N LEU A 118 17.23 24.23 -19.04
CA LEU A 118 17.14 25.35 -19.99
C LEU A 118 18.44 26.17 -20.03
N GLY A 119 18.87 26.72 -18.89
CA GLY A 119 20.02 27.63 -18.82
C GLY A 119 21.28 27.04 -18.17
N GLY A 120 21.26 25.77 -17.75
CA GLY A 120 22.41 25.15 -17.08
C GLY A 120 22.73 25.66 -15.67
N CYS A 121 21.91 26.56 -15.12
CA CYS A 121 22.06 27.10 -13.77
C CYS A 121 22.10 25.98 -12.72
N ASP A 122 22.88 26.17 -11.67
CA ASP A 122 22.90 25.24 -10.54
C ASP A 122 21.62 25.44 -9.68
N ILE A 123 20.84 24.39 -9.45
CA ILE A 123 19.56 24.46 -8.71
C ILE A 123 19.62 23.63 -7.41
N GLY A 124 20.30 22.49 -7.45
CA GLY A 124 20.44 21.59 -6.30
C GLY A 124 21.77 21.78 -5.59
N VAL A 125 22.03 22.96 -5.03
CA VAL A 125 23.31 23.28 -4.39
C VAL A 125 23.25 22.98 -2.89
N TYR A 126 24.20 22.18 -2.39
CA TYR A 126 24.35 21.87 -0.98
C TYR A 126 25.66 22.44 -0.45
N SER A 127 25.60 23.22 0.63
CA SER A 127 26.77 23.87 1.23
C SER A 127 27.33 23.09 2.42
N PHE A 128 28.64 23.11 2.56
CA PHE A 128 29.43 22.41 3.58
C PHE A 128 30.55 23.33 4.08
N GLN A 129 30.96 23.13 5.33
CA GLN A 129 32.08 23.90 5.90
C GLN A 129 33.44 23.42 5.40
N SER A 130 33.58 22.13 5.10
CA SER A 130 34.84 21.51 4.70
C SER A 130 34.74 20.85 3.32
N GLU A 131 35.85 20.84 2.58
CA GLU A 131 35.97 20.11 1.30
C GLU A 131 35.66 18.63 1.51
N ARG A 132 36.13 18.06 2.62
CA ARG A 132 36.00 16.64 2.93
C ARG A 132 34.54 16.23 3.08
N ASP A 133 33.73 17.03 3.77
CA ASP A 133 32.32 16.71 3.97
C ASP A 133 31.53 16.85 2.66
N ALA A 134 31.84 17.88 1.85
CA ALA A 134 31.27 18.02 0.52
C ALA A 134 31.59 16.81 -0.38
N ARG A 135 32.86 16.37 -0.40
CA ARG A 135 33.26 15.19 -1.19
C ARG A 135 32.66 13.89 -0.66
N ARG A 136 32.52 13.72 0.66
CA ARG A 136 31.81 12.57 1.24
C ARG A 136 30.36 12.55 0.80
N PHE A 137 29.67 13.68 0.86
CA PHE A 137 28.30 13.79 0.39
C PHE A 137 28.18 13.41 -1.09
N ALA A 138 29.06 13.95 -1.94
CA ALA A 138 29.10 13.61 -3.37
C ALA A 138 29.34 12.10 -3.60
N ALA A 139 30.31 11.52 -2.90
CA ALA A 139 30.63 10.09 -3.00
C ALA A 139 29.52 9.18 -2.46
N LEU A 140 28.77 9.61 -1.43
CA LEU A 140 27.61 8.88 -0.92
C LEU A 140 26.48 8.85 -1.96
N LEU A 141 26.22 9.98 -2.63
CA LEU A 141 25.24 10.06 -3.71
C LEU A 141 25.65 9.19 -4.91
N GLU A 142 26.93 9.19 -5.27
CA GLU A 142 27.47 8.29 -6.30
C GLU A 142 27.27 6.82 -5.92
N ALA A 143 27.56 6.44 -4.68
CA ALA A 143 27.48 5.07 -4.21
C ALA A 143 26.05 4.50 -4.16
N ILE A 144 25.03 5.37 -4.08
CA ILE A 144 23.61 4.97 -4.20
C ILE A 144 23.05 5.16 -5.61
N GLU A 145 23.92 5.42 -6.59
CA GLU A 145 23.57 5.66 -7.98
C GLU A 145 22.55 6.79 -8.15
N TYR A 146 22.63 7.83 -7.31
CA TYR A 146 21.74 8.97 -7.39
C TYR A 146 21.83 9.61 -8.78
N ARG A 147 20.68 9.69 -9.46
CA ARG A 147 20.54 10.36 -10.74
C ARG A 147 19.73 11.64 -10.57
N PRO A 148 20.32 12.81 -10.88
CA PRO A 148 19.58 14.08 -10.91
C PRO A 148 18.36 13.97 -11.82
N SER A 149 17.27 14.65 -11.48
CA SER A 149 16.17 14.82 -12.43
C SER A 149 16.65 15.67 -13.61
N HIS A 150 16.44 15.19 -14.82
CA HIS A 150 16.93 15.83 -16.05
C HIS A 150 15.95 16.88 -16.60
N ASN A 151 14.77 17.01 -15.98
CA ASN A 151 13.68 17.86 -16.48
C ASN A 151 13.23 18.88 -15.43
N ILE A 152 14.19 19.63 -14.89
CA ILE A 152 13.92 20.72 -13.95
C ILE A 152 14.47 22.02 -14.54
N ALA A 153 13.62 23.03 -14.62
CA ALA A 153 14.00 24.39 -14.97
C ALA A 153 13.94 25.31 -13.74
N CYS A 154 14.90 26.22 -13.59
CA CYS A 154 14.77 27.27 -12.59
C CYS A 154 13.72 28.29 -13.03
N SER A 155 13.13 29.00 -12.08
CA SER A 155 12.07 29.98 -12.35
C SER A 155 12.51 31.07 -13.32
N ALA A 156 13.74 31.55 -13.21
CA ALA A 156 14.31 32.56 -14.09
C ALA A 156 14.36 32.07 -15.56
N CYS A 157 15.04 30.96 -15.84
CA CYS A 157 15.14 30.43 -17.20
C CYS A 157 13.79 29.99 -17.77
N TYR A 158 12.90 29.46 -16.93
CA TYR A 158 11.56 29.09 -17.38
C TYR A 158 10.74 30.32 -17.78
N THR A 159 10.86 31.43 -17.03
CA THR A 159 10.20 32.69 -17.35
C THR A 159 10.73 33.31 -18.65
N GLU A 160 12.03 33.23 -18.89
CA GLU A 160 12.62 33.67 -20.17
C GLU A 160 12.11 32.81 -21.33
N TYR A 161 12.17 31.48 -21.20
CA TYR A 161 11.63 30.56 -22.20
C TYR A 161 10.16 30.83 -22.52
N GLN A 162 9.34 31.15 -21.52
CA GLN A 162 7.94 31.51 -21.73
C GLN A 162 7.76 32.81 -22.53
N LYS A 163 8.65 33.79 -22.38
CA LYS A 163 8.59 35.04 -23.16
C LYS A 163 8.94 34.83 -24.62
N ASP A 164 9.83 33.89 -24.92
CA ASP A 164 10.25 33.59 -26.29
C ASP A 164 9.29 32.64 -27.02
N CYS A 165 8.39 31.97 -26.28
CA CYS A 165 7.38 31.06 -26.82
C CYS A 165 5.97 31.67 -27.01
N ILE A 166 5.79 32.94 -26.65
CA ILE A 166 4.54 33.73 -26.82
C ILE A 166 4.77 34.76 -27.91
#